data_AF-A0A0R3I5C9-F1
#
_entry.id   AF-A0A0R3I5C9-F1
#
_cell.length_a   1.000
_cell.length_b   1.000
_cell.length_c   1.000
_cell.angle_alpha   90.00
_cell.angle_beta   90.00
_cell.angle_gamma   90.00
#
_symmetry.space_group_name_H-M   'P 1'
#
loop_
_entity.id
_entity.type
_entity.pdbx_description
1 polymer ?
#
loop_
_entity_poly.entity_id
_entity_poly.type
_entity_poly.pdbx_seq_one_letter_code
_entity_poly.pdbx_strand_id
1 'polypeptide(L)'
;MSVFVVLKGIPPVGSSLPEGDWFVRIERSLEEHPQDWVTAATEMGEDDAWSLLSWAEVAANHIVRSKARRTLITSAFAVSIVLQSGIDWRECSLVASLLHRAADLSGIDFAACAAEGCALAGSVGEQALPLLLGAGAKTPSTHVDSGTQGTFSFTRRAPEFDVHDLMRRLGASEG
;
A
#
# COMPACT_ATOMS: atom_id res chain seq x y z
N MET A 1 24.11 2.43 -7.15
CA MET A 1 23.12 3.48 -6.81
C MET A 1 22.01 2.79 -6.05
N SER A 2 21.57 3.33 -4.91
CA SER A 2 20.48 2.71 -4.13
C SER A 2 19.16 2.79 -4.89
N VAL A 3 18.38 1.69 -4.89
CA VAL A 3 17.03 1.65 -5.47
C VAL A 3 16.09 2.65 -4.81
N PHE A 4 16.34 3.04 -3.56
CA PHE A 4 15.53 4.04 -2.84
C PHE A 4 15.54 5.44 -3.46
N VAL A 5 16.48 5.74 -4.36
CA VAL A 5 16.45 7.02 -5.10
C VAL A 5 15.14 7.19 -5.87
N VAL A 6 14.47 6.11 -6.31
CA VAL A 6 13.18 6.22 -7.02
C VAL A 6 12.01 6.61 -6.11
N LEU A 7 12.16 6.46 -4.78
CA LEU A 7 11.18 6.87 -3.79
C LEU A 7 11.22 8.38 -3.51
N LYS A 8 12.29 9.06 -3.92
CA LYS A 8 12.40 10.51 -3.78
C LYS A 8 11.39 11.22 -4.68
N GLY A 9 10.67 12.17 -4.08
CA GLY A 9 9.65 12.97 -4.77
C GLY A 9 8.26 12.32 -4.84
N ILE A 10 8.01 11.27 -4.06
CA ILE A 10 6.63 10.86 -3.77
C ILE A 10 5.94 12.01 -3.02
N PRO A 11 4.77 12.49 -3.49
CA PRO A 11 4.07 13.55 -2.80
C PRO A 11 3.58 13.06 -1.42
N PRO A 12 3.48 13.93 -0.41
CA PRO A 12 3.16 13.52 0.95
C PRO A 12 1.79 12.82 1.03
N VAL A 13 1.68 11.90 1.99
CA VAL A 13 0.46 11.14 2.29
C VAL A 13 -0.72 12.10 2.46
N GLY A 14 -1.81 11.88 1.71
CA GLY A 14 -3.01 12.74 1.71
C GLY A 14 -3.07 13.76 0.55
N SER A 15 -2.05 13.82 -0.31
CA SER A 15 -2.13 14.58 -1.56
C SER A 15 -3.01 13.84 -2.59
N SER A 16 -4.03 14.53 -3.11
CA SER A 16 -4.96 13.98 -4.12
C SER A 16 -4.37 13.97 -5.54
N LEU A 17 -3.05 13.89 -5.68
CA LEU A 17 -2.40 13.96 -6.98
C LEU A 17 -2.63 12.64 -7.74
N PRO A 18 -2.99 12.71 -9.03
CA PRO A 18 -3.20 11.51 -9.84
C PRO A 18 -1.92 10.65 -9.92
N GLU A 19 -2.11 9.40 -10.35
CA GLU A 19 -1.01 8.51 -10.78
C GLU A 19 -0.07 9.30 -11.71
N GLY A 20 1.10 9.68 -11.18
CA GLY A 20 2.08 10.48 -11.90
C GLY A 20 3.28 9.64 -12.32
N ASP A 21 4.25 10.26 -12.97
CA ASP A 21 5.49 9.60 -13.44
C ASP A 21 6.22 8.82 -12.32
N TRP A 22 6.06 9.25 -11.06
CA TRP A 22 6.63 8.57 -9.89
C TRP A 22 6.06 7.15 -9.70
N PHE A 23 4.76 6.94 -9.95
CA PHE A 23 4.09 5.66 -9.75
C PHE A 23 4.66 4.60 -10.69
N VAL A 24 4.73 4.94 -11.98
CA VAL A 24 5.25 4.06 -13.04
C VAL A 24 6.75 3.82 -12.85
N ARG A 25 7.51 4.82 -12.40
CA ARG A 25 8.94 4.67 -12.14
C ARG A 25 9.23 3.67 -11.01
N ILE A 26 8.47 3.72 -9.92
CA ILE A 26 8.61 2.78 -8.80
C ILE A 26 8.19 1.38 -9.22
N GLU A 27 7.04 1.26 -9.88
CA GLU A 27 6.55 -0.03 -10.40
C GLU A 27 7.62 -0.70 -11.28
N ARG A 28 8.14 0.04 -12.26
CA ARG A 28 9.19 -0.45 -13.15
C ARG A 28 10.45 -0.85 -12.40
N SER A 29 10.88 -0.05 -11.42
CA SER A 29 12.06 -0.38 -10.62
C SER A 29 11.87 -1.66 -9.81
N LEU A 30 10.70 -1.88 -9.21
CA LEU A 30 10.38 -3.12 -8.48
C LEU A 30 10.37 -4.33 -9.41
N GLU A 31 9.87 -4.17 -10.64
CA GLU A 31 9.80 -5.24 -11.63
C GLU A 31 11.15 -5.60 -12.26
N GLU A 32 11.96 -4.60 -12.60
CA GLU A 32 13.24 -4.79 -13.29
C GLU A 32 14.35 -5.21 -12.32
N HIS A 33 14.25 -4.81 -11.04
CA HIS A 33 15.31 -4.98 -10.05
C HIS A 33 14.86 -5.63 -8.72
N PRO A 34 14.09 -6.73 -8.71
CA PRO A 34 13.52 -7.29 -7.47
C PRO A 34 14.60 -7.70 -6.45
N GLN A 35 15.72 -8.27 -6.90
CA GLN A 35 16.81 -8.69 -6.00
C GLN A 35 17.55 -7.51 -5.35
N ASP A 36 17.68 -6.39 -6.06
CA ASP A 36 18.28 -5.18 -5.50
C ASP A 36 17.37 -4.60 -4.41
N TRP A 37 16.05 -4.65 -4.61
CA TRP A 37 15.05 -4.26 -3.62
C TRP A 37 15.04 -5.16 -2.38
N VAL A 38 15.12 -6.48 -2.55
CA VAL A 38 15.23 -7.42 -1.42
C VAL A 38 16.51 -7.16 -0.62
N THR A 39 17.63 -6.94 -1.31
CA THR A 39 18.91 -6.64 -0.66
C THR A 39 18.85 -5.33 0.11
N ALA A 40 18.27 -4.29 -0.49
CA ALA A 40 18.15 -2.97 0.13
C ALA A 40 17.16 -2.96 1.29
N ALA A 41 16.15 -3.84 1.30
CA ALA A 41 15.10 -3.86 2.32
C ALA A 41 15.64 -4.02 3.76
N THR A 42 16.79 -4.67 3.96
CA THR A 42 17.44 -4.82 5.27
C THR A 42 18.00 -3.52 5.82
N GLU A 43 18.26 -2.54 4.96
CA GLU A 43 18.78 -1.20 5.28
C GLU A 43 17.70 -0.12 5.09
N MET A 44 16.45 -0.51 4.85
CA MET A 44 15.35 0.41 4.55
C MET A 44 15.01 1.26 5.78
N GLY A 45 15.15 2.58 5.64
CA GLY A 45 14.70 3.54 6.64
C GLY A 45 13.18 3.63 6.71
N GLU A 46 12.66 4.19 7.81
CA GLU A 46 11.22 4.35 8.03
C GLU A 46 10.54 5.21 6.94
N ASP A 47 11.18 6.29 6.51
CA ASP A 47 10.65 7.18 5.45
C ASP A 47 10.53 6.45 4.10
N ASP A 48 11.51 5.62 3.74
CA ASP A 48 11.51 4.83 2.51
C ASP A 48 10.44 3.74 2.56
N ALA A 49 10.29 3.09 3.73
CA ALA A 49 9.26 2.09 3.96
C ALA A 49 7.85 2.69 3.83
N TRP A 50 7.61 3.88 4.41
CA TRP A 50 6.33 4.58 4.31
C TRP A 50 6.05 5.02 2.88
N SER A 51 7.08 5.46 2.16
CA SER A 51 7.00 5.86 0.77
C SER A 51 6.59 4.69 -0.13
N LEU A 52 7.22 3.52 0.06
CA LEU A 52 6.91 2.31 -0.70
C LEU A 52 5.53 1.75 -0.32
N LEU A 53 5.15 1.79 0.95
CA LEU A 53 3.82 1.38 1.41
C LEU A 53 2.72 2.29 0.83
N SER A 54 2.97 3.60 0.78
CA SER A 54 2.06 4.58 0.16
C SER A 54 1.91 4.34 -1.34
N TRP A 55 2.98 3.95 -2.04
CA TRP A 55 2.89 3.54 -3.44
C TRP A 55 1.96 2.32 -3.59
N ALA A 56 2.10 1.30 -2.74
CA ALA A 56 1.25 0.11 -2.78
C ALA A 56 -0.23 0.42 -2.43
N GLU A 57 -0.47 1.36 -1.52
CA GLU A 57 -1.82 1.87 -1.23
C GLU A 57 -2.44 2.56 -2.47
N VAL A 58 -1.68 3.42 -3.16
CA VAL A 58 -2.13 4.06 -4.41
C VAL A 58 -2.37 3.01 -5.50
N ALA A 59 -1.54 1.98 -5.58
CA ALA A 59 -1.66 0.89 -6.56
C ALA A 59 -3.00 0.14 -6.46
N ALA A 60 -3.60 0.04 -5.27
CA ALA A 60 -4.93 -0.55 -5.10
C ALA A 60 -5.99 0.17 -5.95
N ASN A 61 -5.91 1.51 -6.07
CA ASN A 61 -6.78 2.28 -6.95
C ASN A 61 -6.55 1.93 -8.42
N HIS A 62 -5.28 1.91 -8.82
CA HIS A 62 -4.88 1.61 -10.19
C HIS A 62 -5.41 0.22 -10.61
N ILE A 63 -5.25 -0.80 -9.76
CA ILE A 63 -5.71 -2.17 -10.02
C ILE A 63 -7.22 -2.23 -10.27
N VAL A 64 -8.04 -1.48 -9.55
CA VAL A 64 -9.49 -1.43 -9.81
C VAL A 64 -9.80 -0.76 -11.14
N ARG A 65 -9.08 0.33 -11.47
CA ARG A 65 -9.30 1.11 -12.70
C ARG A 65 -8.86 0.37 -13.97
N SER A 66 -7.72 -0.31 -13.92
CA SER A 66 -7.07 -0.90 -15.09
C SER A 66 -7.12 -2.43 -15.14
N LYS A 67 -7.53 -3.09 -14.04
CA LYS A 67 -7.43 -4.56 -13.86
C LYS A 67 -6.01 -5.08 -14.05
N ALA A 68 -5.01 -4.28 -13.68
CA ALA A 68 -3.61 -4.63 -13.82
C ALA A 68 -3.17 -5.72 -12.80
N ARG A 69 -3.26 -6.98 -13.22
CA ARG A 69 -2.74 -8.13 -12.46
C ARG A 69 -1.28 -7.96 -12.09
N ARG A 70 -0.47 -7.44 -13.01
CA ARG A 70 0.97 -7.24 -12.81
C ARG A 70 1.26 -6.26 -11.68
N THR A 71 0.55 -5.13 -11.64
CA THR A 71 0.61 -4.17 -10.54
C THR A 71 0.29 -4.83 -9.20
N LEU A 72 -0.72 -5.69 -9.13
CA LEU A 72 -1.06 -6.41 -7.89
C LEU A 72 0.08 -7.31 -7.39
N ILE A 73 0.76 -8.03 -8.29
CA ILE A 73 1.93 -8.85 -7.97
C ILE A 73 3.06 -7.97 -7.43
N THR A 74 3.35 -6.87 -8.14
CA THR A 74 4.38 -5.90 -7.75
C THR A 74 4.06 -5.24 -6.39
N SER A 75 2.79 -4.98 -6.10
CA SER A 75 2.34 -4.47 -4.79
C SER A 75 2.48 -5.51 -3.68
N ALA A 76 2.15 -6.78 -3.93
CA ALA A 76 2.37 -7.84 -2.95
C ALA A 76 3.87 -8.03 -2.64
N PHE A 77 4.72 -7.96 -3.67
CA PHE A 77 6.17 -7.92 -3.52
C PHE A 77 6.61 -6.73 -2.65
N ALA A 78 6.15 -5.51 -2.97
CA ALA A 78 6.47 -4.30 -2.21
C ALA A 78 6.05 -4.41 -0.73
N VAL A 79 4.83 -4.87 -0.43
CA VAL A 79 4.37 -5.06 0.96
C VAL A 79 5.25 -6.09 1.68
N SER A 80 5.67 -7.16 1.00
CA SER A 80 6.51 -8.19 1.61
C SER A 80 7.89 -7.67 2.05
N ILE A 81 8.50 -6.77 1.27
CA ILE A 81 9.77 -6.16 1.64
C ILE A 81 9.59 -5.06 2.70
N VAL A 82 8.49 -4.29 2.65
CA VAL A 82 8.18 -3.29 3.70
C VAL A 82 7.95 -3.96 5.05
N LEU A 83 7.39 -5.17 5.10
CA LEU A 83 7.21 -5.90 6.36
C LEU A 83 8.51 -6.24 7.09
N GLN A 84 9.67 -6.19 6.41
CA GLN A 84 10.98 -6.36 7.05
C GLN A 84 11.51 -5.05 7.65
N SER A 85 10.88 -3.91 7.32
CA SER A 85 11.21 -2.63 7.92
C SER A 85 10.63 -2.50 9.34
N GLY A 86 10.96 -1.41 10.02
CA GLY A 86 10.39 -1.08 11.34
C GLY A 86 8.92 -0.66 11.34
N ILE A 87 8.22 -0.67 10.19
CA ILE A 87 6.81 -0.30 10.10
C ILE A 87 5.92 -1.29 10.88
N ASP A 88 4.89 -0.77 11.56
CA ASP A 88 3.90 -1.61 12.23
C ASP A 88 3.20 -2.53 11.20
N TRP A 89 3.23 -3.84 11.46
CA TRP A 89 2.57 -4.86 10.64
C TRP A 89 1.09 -4.55 10.37
N ARG A 90 0.43 -3.78 11.24
CA ARG A 90 -0.96 -3.33 11.04
C ARG A 90 -1.12 -2.43 9.81
N GLU A 91 -0.15 -1.59 9.53
CA GLU A 91 -0.16 -0.72 8.34
C GLU A 91 -0.02 -1.56 7.06
N CYS A 92 0.89 -2.54 7.08
CA CYS A 92 1.01 -3.53 6.01
C CYS A 92 -0.27 -4.36 5.83
N SER A 93 -0.91 -4.77 6.93
CA SER A 93 -2.18 -5.52 6.91
C SER A 93 -3.34 -4.70 6.36
N LEU A 94 -3.35 -3.39 6.62
CA LEU A 94 -4.33 -2.46 6.06
C LEU A 94 -4.16 -2.38 4.54
N VAL A 95 -2.93 -2.15 4.05
CA VAL A 95 -2.67 -2.08 2.60
C VAL A 95 -2.92 -3.42 1.92
N ALA A 96 -2.56 -4.55 2.55
CA ALA A 96 -2.90 -5.88 2.06
C ALA A 96 -4.42 -6.06 1.89
N SER A 97 -5.23 -5.53 2.82
CA SER A 97 -6.69 -5.59 2.74
C SER A 97 -7.24 -4.74 1.58
N LEU A 98 -6.63 -3.57 1.32
CA LEU A 98 -6.95 -2.75 0.14
C LEU A 98 -6.63 -3.46 -1.17
N LEU A 99 -5.46 -4.11 -1.27
CA LEU A 99 -5.06 -4.88 -2.43
C LEU A 99 -5.97 -6.09 -2.66
N HIS A 100 -6.37 -6.78 -1.60
CA HIS A 100 -7.33 -7.88 -1.69
C HIS A 100 -8.70 -7.38 -2.15
N ARG A 101 -9.20 -6.29 -1.58
CA ARG A 101 -10.44 -5.65 -2.05
C ARG A 101 -10.35 -5.23 -3.51
N ALA A 102 -9.22 -4.67 -3.94
CA ALA A 102 -8.99 -4.27 -5.33
C ALA A 102 -9.03 -5.47 -6.28
N ALA A 103 -8.41 -6.58 -5.89
CA ALA A 103 -8.44 -7.83 -6.65
C ALA A 103 -9.87 -8.39 -6.78
N ASP A 104 -10.62 -8.40 -5.68
CA ASP A 104 -12.03 -8.84 -5.64
C ASP A 104 -12.91 -8.01 -6.58
N LEU A 105 -12.80 -6.67 -6.51
CA LEU A 105 -13.51 -5.75 -7.39
C LEU A 105 -13.11 -5.89 -8.87
N SER A 106 -11.88 -6.31 -9.16
CA SER A 106 -11.36 -6.50 -10.52
C SER A 106 -11.54 -7.92 -11.07
N GLY A 107 -11.96 -8.90 -10.25
CA GLY A 107 -12.03 -10.30 -10.61
C GLY A 107 -10.66 -10.96 -10.82
N ILE A 108 -9.65 -10.51 -10.06
CA ILE A 108 -8.28 -11.05 -10.11
C ILE A 108 -8.08 -12.00 -8.91
N ASP A 109 -7.43 -13.15 -9.14
CA ASP A 109 -7.06 -14.06 -8.06
C ASP A 109 -5.96 -13.44 -7.19
N PHE A 110 -6.37 -12.90 -6.03
CA PHE A 110 -5.48 -12.27 -5.07
C PHE A 110 -4.45 -13.26 -4.51
N ALA A 111 -4.86 -14.48 -4.17
CA ALA A 111 -3.98 -15.45 -3.54
C ALA A 111 -2.85 -15.87 -4.49
N ALA A 112 -3.18 -16.09 -5.77
CA ALA A 112 -2.18 -16.37 -6.79
C ALA A 112 -1.20 -15.20 -6.98
N CYS A 113 -1.70 -13.96 -7.04
CA CYS A 113 -0.85 -12.79 -7.21
C CYS A 113 0.03 -12.51 -5.98
N ALA A 114 -0.50 -12.72 -4.77
CA ALA A 114 0.23 -12.60 -3.52
C ALA A 114 1.35 -13.65 -3.44
N ALA A 115 1.07 -14.90 -3.81
CA ALA A 115 2.07 -15.96 -3.88
C ALA A 115 3.18 -15.63 -4.89
N GLU A 116 2.84 -15.15 -6.09
CA GLU A 116 3.82 -14.71 -7.10
C GLU A 116 4.68 -13.55 -6.59
N GLY A 117 4.07 -12.53 -5.99
CA GLY A 117 4.80 -11.37 -5.47
C GLY A 117 5.72 -11.73 -4.30
N CYS A 118 5.25 -12.54 -3.36
CA CYS A 118 6.07 -13.07 -2.27
C CYS A 118 7.22 -13.94 -2.78
N ALA A 119 7.01 -14.76 -3.81
CA ALA A 119 8.08 -15.57 -4.39
C ALA A 119 9.24 -14.72 -4.90
N LEU A 120 8.99 -13.51 -5.42
CA LEU A 120 10.03 -12.57 -5.84
C LEU A 120 10.92 -12.09 -4.68
N ALA A 121 10.36 -12.05 -3.46
CA ALA A 121 11.08 -11.66 -2.24
C ALA A 121 11.80 -12.83 -1.55
N GLY A 122 11.70 -14.06 -2.06
CA GLY A 122 12.33 -15.24 -1.46
C GLY A 122 11.84 -15.51 -0.03
N SER A 123 12.77 -15.82 0.89
CA SER A 123 12.44 -16.17 2.29
C SER A 123 11.71 -15.06 3.05
N VAL A 124 11.96 -13.80 2.70
CA VAL A 124 11.22 -12.64 3.23
C VAL A 124 9.76 -12.70 2.81
N GLY A 125 9.50 -12.99 1.54
CA GLY A 125 8.16 -13.11 1.02
C GLY A 125 7.40 -14.30 1.58
N GLU A 126 8.07 -15.44 1.80
CA GLU A 126 7.46 -16.61 2.45
C GLU A 126 6.95 -16.28 3.86
N GLN A 127 7.67 -15.45 4.61
CA GLN A 127 7.25 -14.99 5.94
C GLN A 127 6.11 -13.98 5.89
N ALA A 128 6.06 -13.14 4.85
CA ALA A 128 5.00 -12.15 4.65
C ALA A 128 3.69 -12.76 4.10
N LEU A 129 3.77 -13.88 3.38
CA LEU A 129 2.64 -14.47 2.68
C LEU A 129 1.43 -14.77 3.58
N PRO A 130 1.57 -15.32 4.81
CA PRO A 130 0.43 -15.53 5.70
C PRO A 130 -0.32 -14.24 6.06
N LEU A 131 0.38 -13.11 6.20
CA LEU A 131 -0.25 -11.81 6.48
C LEU A 131 -1.05 -11.34 5.27
N LEU A 132 -0.48 -11.44 4.07
CA LEU A 132 -1.18 -11.10 2.82
C LEU A 132 -2.43 -11.98 2.65
N LEU A 133 -2.30 -13.30 2.76
CA LEU A 133 -3.43 -14.23 2.60
C LEU A 133 -4.47 -14.13 3.73
N GLY A 134 -4.05 -13.69 4.92
CA GLY A 134 -4.94 -13.45 6.06
C GLY A 134 -5.69 -12.10 5.97
N ALA A 135 -5.29 -11.20 5.07
CA ALA A 135 -5.94 -9.90 4.91
C ALA A 135 -7.37 -10.08 4.36
N GLY A 136 -8.34 -9.41 4.98
CA GLY A 136 -9.73 -9.50 4.54
C GLY A 136 -9.99 -8.72 3.26
N ALA A 137 -10.81 -9.25 2.35
CA ALA A 137 -11.24 -8.55 1.13
C ALA A 137 -12.22 -7.38 1.37
N LYS A 138 -12.36 -6.91 2.62
CA LYS A 138 -13.23 -5.79 2.98
C LYS A 138 -12.42 -4.50 2.99
N THR A 139 -13.02 -3.42 2.50
CA THR A 139 -12.44 -2.08 2.62
C THR A 139 -12.20 -1.76 4.12
N PRO A 140 -10.95 -1.44 4.53
CA PRO A 140 -10.66 -1.09 5.91
C PRO A 140 -11.51 0.08 6.40
N SER A 141 -11.84 0.11 7.69
CA SER A 141 -12.66 1.18 8.29
C SER A 141 -12.03 2.56 8.16
N THR A 142 -10.71 2.64 8.00
CA THR A 142 -9.95 3.86 7.74
C THR A 142 -10.12 4.39 6.32
N HIS A 143 -10.82 3.68 5.44
CA HIS A 143 -11.01 4.02 4.04
C HIS A 143 -12.48 4.07 3.64
N VAL A 144 -12.74 4.73 2.53
CA VAL A 144 -14.01 4.69 1.79
C VAL A 144 -13.69 4.35 0.35
N ASP A 145 -14.40 3.39 -0.22
CA ASP A 145 -14.42 3.17 -1.66
C ASP A 145 -15.51 4.04 -2.31
N SER A 146 -15.20 4.62 -3.45
CA SER A 146 -16.09 5.52 -4.19
C SER A 146 -15.84 5.42 -5.68
N GLY A 147 -16.83 5.80 -6.50
CA GLY A 147 -16.73 5.72 -7.96
C GLY A 147 -16.87 4.30 -8.50
N THR A 148 -16.69 4.15 -9.82
CA THR A 148 -16.82 2.87 -10.52
C THR A 148 -15.78 2.77 -11.63
N GLN A 149 -15.14 1.60 -11.76
CA GLN A 149 -14.15 1.34 -12.82
C GLN A 149 -13.10 2.46 -12.91
N GLY A 150 -13.01 3.16 -14.05
CA GLY A 150 -12.00 4.18 -14.31
C GLY A 150 -12.02 5.40 -13.39
N THR A 151 -13.10 5.63 -12.64
CA THR A 151 -13.18 6.71 -11.63
C THR A 151 -13.07 6.21 -10.20
N PHE A 152 -12.85 4.90 -10.00
CA PHE A 152 -12.82 4.30 -8.68
C PHE A 152 -11.72 4.90 -7.81
N SER A 153 -11.98 5.05 -6.50
CA SER A 153 -10.99 5.53 -5.54
C SER A 153 -11.26 4.96 -4.14
N PHE A 154 -10.23 4.38 -3.53
CA PHE A 154 -10.04 4.26 -2.09
C PHE A 154 -9.46 5.59 -1.58
N THR A 155 -10.20 6.26 -0.72
CA THR A 155 -9.73 7.47 -0.05
C THR A 155 -9.68 7.23 1.44
N ARG A 156 -8.57 7.57 2.08
CA ARG A 156 -8.48 7.59 3.55
C ARG A 156 -9.59 8.46 4.09
N ARG A 157 -10.34 7.96 5.06
CA ARG A 157 -11.28 8.77 5.83
C ARG A 157 -10.48 9.87 6.50
N ALA A 158 -10.97 11.11 6.39
CA ALA A 158 -10.49 12.14 7.29
C ALA A 158 -10.69 11.61 8.73
N PRO A 159 -9.70 11.80 9.63
CA PRO A 159 -9.94 11.51 11.03
C PRO A 159 -11.22 12.24 11.43
N GLU A 160 -12.17 11.50 12.02
CA GLU A 160 -13.40 12.12 12.51
C GLU A 160 -12.98 13.23 13.47
N PHE A 161 -13.20 14.48 13.06
CA PHE A 161 -12.93 15.62 13.91
C PHE A 161 -14.00 15.65 14.99
N ASP A 162 -13.72 14.94 16.09
CA ASP A 162 -14.56 14.97 17.28
C ASP A 162 -14.35 16.31 18.00
N VAL A 163 -15.20 17.28 17.64
CA VAL A 163 -15.26 18.59 18.32
C VAL A 163 -15.42 18.41 19.83
N HIS A 164 -16.16 17.41 20.28
CA HIS A 164 -16.38 17.18 21.71
C HIS A 164 -15.12 16.64 22.39
N ASP A 165 -14.36 15.76 21.74
CA ASP A 165 -13.05 15.33 22.25
C ASP A 165 -12.04 16.50 22.28
N LEU A 166 -12.03 17.35 21.26
CA LEU A 166 -11.20 18.55 21.24
C LEU A 166 -11.60 19.54 22.36
N MET A 167 -12.89 19.82 22.51
CA MET A 167 -13.42 20.73 23.53
C MET A 167 -13.14 20.19 24.95
N ARG A 168 -13.27 18.87 25.15
CA ARG A 168 -12.91 18.18 26.39
C ARG A 168 -11.41 18.33 26.70
N ARG A 169 -10.53 18.19 25.70
CA ARG A 169 -9.07 18.35 25.85
C ARG A 169 -8.63 19.80 26.07
N LEU A 170 -9.37 20.76 25.52
CA LEU A 170 -9.13 22.20 25.73
C LEU A 170 -9.71 22.73 27.05
N GLY A 171 -10.38 21.87 27.84
CA GLY A 171 -11.02 22.27 29.09
C GLY A 171 -12.21 23.21 28.91
N ALA A 172 -12.74 23.31 27.68
CA ALA A 172 -13.91 24.12 27.39
C ALA A 172 -15.14 23.34 27.85
N SER A 173 -15.70 23.71 29.00
CA SER A 173 -17.01 23.23 29.43
C SER A 173 -18.05 23.72 28.42
N GLU A 174 -18.87 22.81 27.92
CA GLU A 174 -20.10 23.17 27.20
C GLU A 174 -20.94 24.03 28.15
N GLY A 175 -21.19 25.28 27.74
CA GLY A 175 -22.02 26.25 28.44
C GLY A 175 -23.31 26.48 27.70
#